data_AF-A0A538T2L7-F1
#
_entry.id   AF-A0A538T2L7-F1
#
_cell.length_a   1.000
_cell.length_b   1.000
_cell.length_c   1.000
_cell.angle_alpha   90.00
_cell.angle_beta   90.00
_cell.angle_gamma   90.00
#
_symmetry.space_group_name_H-M   'P 1'
#
loop_
_entity.id
_entity.type
_entity.pdbx_description
1 polymer ?
#
loop_
_entity_poly.entity_id
_entity_poly.type
_entity_poly.pdbx_seq_one_letter_code
_entity_poly.pdbx_strand_id
1 'polypeptide(L)'
;MLKHLGLLVVIAGSMAIIGCSDMGNPIRPKAEALLSSAALDFGVVAVTGVSTRTLTVRNSGTATLSGNAAVSCNGYQLIEGGGAFSIAPGASRAFVVRFSPSAVGSFPCTLDLGPNAPSVPITGAGAVQVPGALSFIAPDSLDFGTAMVGQVKTGAFQVFSIGTAPLLVNVVATSADYSIVSGGGLAEIPVGGFINVLVAFSPQGGLNRPGEVSVGPGLPDVVVKGFGTTVSYRNDIRAIFNARCDQACHTHIFRDPATGYSNLINTGYVIPFDPDNSYLYIRIITGQMPQGGPPLSQPDQNKFRSWILEGALNN
;
A
#
# COMPACT_ATOMS: atom_id res chain seq x y z
N MET A 1 25.42 -73.42 98.30
CA MET A 1 24.66 -73.31 99.57
C MET A 1 23.31 -72.67 99.24
N LEU A 2 22.21 -73.31 99.68
CA LEU A 2 20.92 -72.78 100.17
C LEU A 2 20.33 -71.48 99.54
N LYS A 3 19.03 -71.26 99.37
CA LYS A 3 17.74 -72.00 99.44
C LYS A 3 16.63 -70.92 99.23
N HIS A 4 15.44 -71.36 98.79
CA HIS A 4 14.09 -70.74 98.89
C HIS A 4 13.58 -69.86 97.72
N LEU A 5 12.55 -70.30 96.95
CA LEU A 5 11.08 -70.35 97.20
C LEU A 5 10.48 -68.93 97.46
N GLY A 6 9.47 -68.40 96.78
CA GLY A 6 8.63 -68.85 95.65
C GLY A 6 7.57 -67.80 95.24
N LEU A 7 6.95 -68.03 94.07
CA LEU A 7 5.59 -67.68 93.58
C LEU A 7 5.09 -66.21 93.61
N LEU A 8 4.71 -65.62 92.46
CA LEU A 8 3.33 -65.57 91.90
C LEU A 8 3.15 -64.56 90.73
N VAL A 9 2.10 -64.84 89.94
CA VAL A 9 1.35 -64.02 88.94
C VAL A 9 1.81 -64.06 87.47
N VAL A 10 0.96 -64.71 86.67
CA VAL A 10 0.89 -64.71 85.21
C VAL A 10 0.07 -63.50 84.75
N ILE A 11 0.58 -62.74 83.77
CA ILE A 11 -0.27 -61.97 82.83
C ILE A 11 0.35 -62.11 81.44
N ALA A 12 -0.33 -62.83 80.55
CA ALA A 12 -0.03 -62.88 79.13
C ALA A 12 -0.54 -61.59 78.48
N GLY A 13 0.38 -60.68 78.17
CA GLY A 13 0.10 -59.47 77.39
C GLY A 13 0.39 -59.70 75.91
N SER A 14 -0.66 -59.94 75.13
CA SER A 14 -0.62 -60.05 73.68
C SER A 14 -0.17 -58.73 73.04
N MET A 15 0.98 -58.72 72.38
CA MET A 15 1.41 -57.61 71.53
C MET A 15 0.55 -57.61 70.24
N ALA A 16 -0.48 -56.76 70.21
CA ALA A 16 -1.20 -56.46 68.99
C ALA A 16 -0.41 -55.43 68.17
N ILE A 17 0.18 -55.86 67.06
CA ILE A 17 0.72 -54.97 66.04
C ILE A 17 -0.50 -54.35 65.35
N ILE A 18 -0.85 -53.13 65.74
CA ILE A 18 -1.82 -52.31 65.00
C ILE A 18 -1.08 -51.84 63.74
N GLY A 19 -1.21 -52.61 62.66
CA GLY A 19 -0.97 -52.11 61.32
C GLY A 19 -2.03 -51.04 61.04
N CYS A 20 -1.67 -49.77 61.20
CA CYS A 20 -2.44 -48.70 60.58
C CYS A 20 -2.36 -48.90 59.06
N SER A 21 -3.40 -49.48 58.48
CA SER A 21 -3.69 -49.31 57.05
C SER A 21 -3.95 -47.84 56.81
N ASP A 22 -2.90 -47.09 56.50
CA ASP A 22 -3.03 -45.87 55.71
C ASP A 22 -3.56 -46.31 54.33
N MET A 23 -4.87 -46.49 54.22
CA MET A 23 -5.56 -46.50 52.94
C MET A 23 -5.50 -45.08 52.42
N GLY A 24 -4.32 -44.68 51.95
CA GLY A 24 -4.06 -43.40 51.35
C GLY A 24 -5.14 -43.13 50.31
N ASN A 25 -5.70 -41.92 50.35
CA ASN A 25 -6.68 -41.48 49.36
C ASN A 25 -6.12 -41.81 47.96
N PRO A 26 -6.78 -42.65 47.14
CA PRO A 26 -6.18 -43.12 45.90
C PRO A 26 -5.76 -41.91 45.07
N ILE A 27 -4.46 -41.80 44.78
CA ILE A 27 -3.93 -40.76 43.90
C ILE A 27 -4.50 -41.06 42.52
N ARG A 28 -5.64 -40.45 42.19
CA ARG A 28 -6.27 -40.60 40.89
C ARG A 28 -5.45 -39.78 39.89
N PRO A 29 -4.71 -40.41 38.97
CA PRO A 29 -3.89 -39.67 38.02
C PRO A 29 -4.79 -38.70 37.25
N LYS A 30 -4.42 -37.42 37.26
CA LYS A 30 -5.18 -36.36 36.59
C LYS A 30 -4.23 -35.63 35.64
N ALA A 31 -4.69 -35.40 34.41
CA ALA A 31 -4.02 -34.51 33.49
C ALA A 31 -4.32 -33.05 33.90
N GLU A 32 -3.31 -32.20 33.89
CA GLU A 32 -3.48 -30.79 34.21
C GLU A 32 -2.66 -29.93 33.25
N ALA A 33 -3.35 -29.16 32.43
CA ALA A 33 -2.73 -28.27 31.46
C ALA A 33 -2.39 -26.92 32.10
N LEU A 34 -1.11 -26.57 32.10
CA LEU A 34 -0.61 -25.25 32.43
C LEU A 34 -0.20 -24.54 31.15
N LEU A 35 -0.88 -23.44 30.83
CA LEU A 35 -0.67 -22.66 29.61
C LEU A 35 0.32 -21.52 29.86
N SER A 36 1.20 -21.24 28.91
CA SER A 36 2.10 -20.08 28.98
C SER A 36 1.38 -18.73 28.83
N SER A 37 0.17 -18.73 28.29
CA SER A 37 -0.73 -17.58 28.19
C SER A 37 -2.19 -18.03 28.19
N ALA A 38 -3.08 -17.22 28.75
CA ALA A 38 -4.52 -17.48 28.73
C ALA A 38 -5.19 -17.12 27.39
N ALA A 39 -4.53 -16.31 26.55
CA ALA A 39 -5.00 -15.89 25.24
C ALA A 39 -3.83 -15.64 24.28
N LEU A 40 -4.09 -15.64 22.97
CA LEU A 40 -3.13 -15.22 21.95
C LEU A 40 -3.63 -13.97 21.25
N ASP A 41 -3.00 -12.83 21.51
CA ASP A 41 -3.30 -11.58 20.81
C ASP A 41 -2.26 -11.29 19.72
N PHE A 42 -2.74 -11.20 18.50
CA PHE A 42 -1.94 -10.86 17.33
C PHE A 42 -1.88 -9.35 17.09
N GLY A 43 -2.70 -8.55 17.78
CA GLY A 43 -2.83 -7.12 17.53
C GLY A 43 -3.35 -6.83 16.12
N VAL A 44 -2.95 -5.68 15.57
CA VAL A 44 -3.28 -5.30 14.19
C VAL A 44 -2.16 -5.74 13.26
N VAL A 45 -2.50 -6.46 12.20
CA VAL A 45 -1.59 -6.92 11.15
C VAL A 45 -2.09 -6.40 9.81
N ALA A 46 -1.16 -6.02 8.92
CA ALA A 46 -1.52 -5.61 7.57
C ALA A 46 -2.23 -6.74 6.79
N VAL A 47 -3.14 -6.41 5.88
CA VAL A 47 -3.87 -7.40 5.03
C VAL A 47 -2.94 -8.25 4.13
N THR A 48 -1.70 -7.82 3.92
CA THR A 48 -0.66 -8.58 3.20
C THR A 48 0.39 -9.18 4.13
N GLY A 49 0.27 -8.92 5.43
CA GLY A 49 1.25 -9.30 6.45
C GLY A 49 0.96 -10.65 7.08
N VAL A 50 1.95 -11.13 7.84
CA VAL A 50 1.86 -12.35 8.63
C VAL A 50 2.40 -12.11 10.03
N SER A 51 1.78 -12.73 11.03
CA SER A 51 2.27 -12.70 12.41
C SER A 51 2.14 -14.09 13.03
N THR A 52 3.04 -14.44 13.95
CA THR A 52 3.05 -15.75 14.62
C THR A 52 3.11 -15.58 16.12
N ARG A 53 2.31 -16.38 16.84
CA ARG A 53 2.35 -16.47 18.29
C ARG A 53 2.50 -17.92 18.71
N THR A 54 3.21 -18.14 19.81
CA THR A 54 3.51 -19.46 20.35
C THR A 54 2.83 -19.62 21.70
N LEU A 55 2.07 -20.70 21.86
CA LEU A 55 1.54 -21.16 23.13
C LEU A 55 2.33 -22.40 23.57
N THR A 56 2.91 -22.36 24.77
CA THR A 56 3.50 -23.56 25.38
C THR A 56 2.51 -24.14 26.39
N VAL A 57 2.21 -25.43 26.24
CA VAL A 57 1.38 -26.19 27.18
C VAL A 57 2.27 -27.15 27.93
N ARG A 58 2.29 -27.04 29.26
CA ARG A 58 2.97 -27.96 30.16
C ARG A 58 1.94 -28.84 30.86
N ASN A 59 2.22 -30.14 30.98
CA ASN A 59 1.42 -31.02 31.81
C ASN A 59 1.95 -30.97 33.26
N SER A 60 1.28 -30.25 34.15
CA SER A 60 1.62 -30.19 35.59
C SER A 60 1.00 -31.34 36.40
N GLY A 61 0.15 -32.15 35.77
CA GLY A 61 -0.55 -33.25 36.40
C GLY A 61 0.29 -34.53 36.50
N THR A 62 -0.36 -35.59 36.94
CA THR A 62 0.23 -36.92 37.17
C THR A 62 -0.22 -37.96 36.13
N ALA A 63 -1.20 -37.64 35.29
CA ALA A 63 -1.57 -38.44 34.11
C ALA A 63 -1.15 -37.75 32.81
N THR A 64 -1.01 -38.53 31.73
CA THR A 64 -0.77 -38.01 30.38
C THR A 64 -1.89 -37.06 29.94
N LEU A 65 -1.51 -35.87 29.45
CA LEU A 65 -2.42 -34.90 28.84
C LEU A 65 -2.52 -35.18 27.34
N SER A 66 -3.68 -35.66 26.90
CA SER A 66 -3.97 -35.92 25.49
C SER A 66 -5.11 -35.03 24.98
N GLY A 67 -5.02 -34.64 23.71
CA GLY A 67 -6.01 -33.81 23.06
C GLY A 67 -5.83 -33.76 21.55
N ASN A 68 -6.60 -32.90 20.89
CA ASN A 68 -6.47 -32.60 19.48
C ASN A 68 -6.46 -31.08 19.31
N ALA A 69 -5.33 -30.53 18.85
CA ALA A 69 -5.18 -29.10 18.71
C ALA A 69 -5.64 -28.63 17.33
N ALA A 70 -6.61 -27.71 17.30
CA ALA A 70 -7.19 -27.21 16.07
C ALA A 70 -7.52 -25.71 16.16
N VAL A 71 -7.37 -25.04 15.01
CA VAL A 71 -7.86 -23.69 14.77
C VAL A 71 -8.53 -23.69 13.40
N SER A 72 -9.79 -23.26 13.32
CA SER A 72 -10.61 -23.39 12.10
C SER A 72 -11.22 -22.07 11.64
N CYS A 73 -10.82 -20.94 12.21
CA CYS A 73 -11.32 -19.63 11.82
C CYS A 73 -10.51 -19.05 10.66
N ASN A 74 -11.15 -18.20 9.85
CA ASN A 74 -10.49 -17.52 8.74
C ASN A 74 -9.32 -16.66 9.23
N GLY A 75 -8.24 -16.62 8.47
CA GLY A 75 -7.02 -15.87 8.77
C GLY A 75 -6.08 -16.57 9.75
N TYR A 76 -6.46 -17.67 10.40
CA TYR A 76 -5.60 -18.39 11.34
C TYR A 76 -5.20 -19.77 10.82
N GLN A 77 -3.96 -20.15 11.10
CA GLN A 77 -3.43 -21.48 10.80
C GLN A 77 -2.55 -21.96 11.95
N LEU A 78 -2.74 -23.20 12.38
CA LEU A 78 -1.84 -23.85 13.32
C LEU A 78 -0.69 -24.48 12.51
N ILE A 79 0.46 -23.82 12.51
CA ILE A 79 1.62 -24.21 11.69
C ILE A 79 2.56 -25.17 12.41
N GLU A 80 2.44 -25.29 13.74
CA GLU A 80 3.15 -26.28 14.55
C GLU A 80 2.25 -26.77 15.69
N GLY A 81 2.37 -28.05 16.03
CA GLY A 81 1.68 -28.64 17.18
C GLY A 81 0.23 -29.06 16.91
N GLY A 82 -0.29 -28.90 15.69
CA GLY A 82 -1.67 -29.27 15.35
C GLY A 82 -1.97 -30.77 15.34
N GLY A 83 -3.26 -31.08 15.38
CA GLY A 83 -3.78 -32.44 15.39
C GLY A 83 -3.65 -33.13 16.75
N ALA A 84 -3.69 -34.47 16.74
CA ALA A 84 -3.63 -35.26 17.96
C ALA A 84 -2.28 -35.06 18.69
N PHE A 85 -2.33 -34.94 20.02
CA PHE A 85 -1.15 -34.80 20.85
C PHE A 85 -1.26 -35.57 22.16
N SER A 86 -0.09 -35.85 22.74
CA SER A 86 0.09 -36.49 24.04
C SER A 86 1.30 -35.87 24.74
N ILE A 87 1.12 -35.40 25.97
CA ILE A 87 2.15 -34.74 26.77
C ILE A 87 2.28 -35.51 28.08
N ALA A 88 3.43 -36.16 28.30
CA ALA A 88 3.72 -36.89 29.53
C ALA A 88 3.75 -35.94 30.75
N PRO A 89 3.51 -36.45 31.98
CA PRO A 89 3.68 -35.67 33.21
C PRO A 89 5.02 -34.92 33.25
N GLY A 90 4.98 -33.63 33.57
CA GLY A 90 6.15 -32.75 33.65
C GLY A 90 6.69 -32.22 32.32
N ALA A 91 6.27 -32.80 31.18
CA ALA A 91 6.70 -32.38 29.84
C ALA A 91 5.90 -31.19 29.30
N SER A 92 6.43 -30.55 28.25
CA SER A 92 5.82 -29.42 27.56
C SER A 92 5.76 -29.63 26.06
N ARG A 93 4.82 -28.96 25.39
CA ARG A 93 4.70 -28.90 23.92
C ARG A 93 4.36 -27.48 23.49
N ALA A 94 4.96 -27.05 22.37
CA ALA A 94 4.64 -25.77 21.73
C ALA A 94 3.56 -25.95 20.66
N PHE A 95 2.73 -24.92 20.52
CA PHE A 95 1.71 -24.77 19.49
C PHE A 95 1.93 -23.39 18.86
N VAL A 96 2.21 -23.34 17.55
CA VAL A 96 2.51 -22.08 16.86
C VAL A 96 1.35 -21.75 15.94
N VAL A 97 0.67 -20.65 16.25
CA VAL A 97 -0.45 -20.13 15.45
C VAL A 97 0.07 -18.99 14.60
N ARG A 98 -0.22 -19.04 13.30
CA ARG A 98 -0.01 -17.98 12.33
C ARG A 98 -1.33 -17.24 12.09
N PHE A 99 -1.25 -15.92 12.02
CA PHE A 99 -2.32 -15.04 11.57
C PHE A 99 -1.92 -14.37 10.26
N SER A 100 -2.84 -14.34 9.30
CA SER A 100 -2.68 -13.80 7.95
C SER A 100 -4.04 -13.25 7.50
N PRO A 101 -4.43 -12.04 7.96
CA PRO A 101 -5.74 -11.48 7.67
C PRO A 101 -5.89 -11.18 6.17
N SER A 102 -6.97 -11.63 5.54
CA SER A 102 -7.23 -11.38 4.13
C SER A 102 -8.07 -10.12 3.86
N ALA A 103 -8.54 -9.45 4.91
CA ALA A 103 -9.40 -8.27 4.84
C ALA A 103 -9.24 -7.39 6.09
N VAL A 104 -9.72 -6.15 5.99
CA VAL A 104 -9.79 -5.24 7.13
C VAL A 104 -10.89 -5.70 8.09
N GLY A 105 -10.62 -5.68 9.40
CA GLY A 105 -11.61 -6.01 10.41
C GLY A 105 -11.06 -6.86 11.55
N SER A 106 -11.91 -7.22 12.51
CA SER A 106 -11.56 -8.08 13.65
C SER A 106 -11.77 -9.55 13.29
N PHE A 107 -10.84 -10.39 13.73
CA PHE A 107 -10.84 -11.84 13.53
C PHE A 107 -10.79 -12.54 14.91
N PRO A 108 -11.90 -12.64 15.65
CA PRO A 108 -11.94 -13.44 16.86
C PRO A 108 -11.88 -14.94 16.50
N CYS A 109 -11.13 -15.71 17.28
CA CYS A 109 -11.05 -17.16 17.13
C CYS A 109 -10.77 -17.84 18.49
N THR A 110 -10.77 -19.17 18.49
CA THR A 110 -10.39 -19.98 19.64
C THR A 110 -9.46 -21.09 19.16
N LEU A 111 -8.34 -21.29 19.86
CA LEU A 111 -7.55 -22.51 19.77
C LEU A 111 -8.14 -23.54 20.72
N ASP A 112 -8.68 -24.62 20.14
CA ASP A 112 -9.13 -25.78 20.89
C ASP A 112 -7.95 -26.73 21.10
N LEU A 113 -7.77 -27.19 22.33
CA LEU A 113 -6.76 -28.16 22.75
C LEU A 113 -7.39 -29.50 23.16
N GLY A 114 -8.72 -29.62 23.12
CA GLY A 114 -9.48 -30.77 23.58
C GLY A 114 -9.93 -30.68 25.06
N PRO A 115 -10.62 -31.72 25.56
CA PRO A 115 -11.43 -31.64 26.78
C PRO A 115 -10.65 -31.51 28.10
N ASN A 116 -9.33 -31.79 28.08
CA ASN A 116 -8.48 -31.78 29.27
C ASN A 116 -7.61 -30.51 29.37
N ALA A 117 -7.88 -29.51 28.54
CA ALA A 117 -7.19 -28.22 28.54
C ALA A 117 -8.20 -27.08 28.40
N PRO A 118 -7.92 -25.89 28.98
CA PRO A 118 -8.74 -24.71 28.73
C PRO A 118 -8.72 -24.32 27.25
N SER A 119 -9.85 -23.90 26.70
CA SER A 119 -9.89 -23.25 25.39
C SER A 119 -9.15 -21.91 25.44
N VAL A 120 -8.40 -21.59 24.39
CA VAL A 120 -7.56 -20.38 24.36
C VAL A 120 -8.13 -19.38 23.37
N PRO A 121 -8.69 -18.24 23.82
CA PRO A 121 -9.13 -17.17 22.92
C PRO A 121 -7.97 -16.65 22.09
N ILE A 122 -8.24 -16.40 20.81
CA ILE A 122 -7.33 -15.77 19.86
C ILE A 122 -7.99 -14.49 19.36
N THR A 123 -7.22 -13.39 19.35
CA THR A 123 -7.65 -12.12 18.77
C THR A 123 -6.64 -11.61 17.76
N GLY A 124 -7.12 -10.88 16.77
CA GLY A 124 -6.31 -10.21 15.77
C GLY A 124 -7.19 -9.32 14.91
N ALA A 125 -6.59 -8.31 14.29
CA ALA A 125 -7.28 -7.45 13.35
C ALA A 125 -6.45 -7.25 12.09
N GLY A 126 -7.13 -7.21 10.93
CA GLY A 126 -6.55 -6.79 9.67
C GLY A 126 -6.73 -5.29 9.47
N ALA A 127 -5.71 -4.61 8.95
CA ALA A 127 -5.79 -3.21 8.52
C ALA A 127 -4.99 -2.97 7.23
N VAL A 128 -5.32 -1.90 6.49
CA VAL A 128 -4.48 -1.51 5.33
C VAL A 128 -3.19 -0.87 5.80
N GLN A 129 -3.30 0.10 6.73
CA GLN A 129 -2.18 0.64 7.47
C GLN A 129 -2.25 0.14 8.91
N VAL A 130 -1.12 -0.32 9.45
CA VAL A 130 -1.03 -0.67 10.86
C VAL A 130 -1.00 0.60 11.72
N PRO A 131 -1.48 0.57 12.98
CA PRO A 131 -1.46 1.73 13.86
C PRO A 131 -0.04 2.32 14.01
N GLY A 132 0.07 3.64 13.91
CA GLY A 132 1.36 4.35 13.96
C GLY A 132 2.01 4.59 12.60
N ALA A 133 1.45 4.05 11.51
CA ALA A 133 1.82 4.39 10.14
C ALA A 133 1.50 5.86 9.84
N LEU A 134 2.51 6.66 9.47
CA LEU A 134 2.37 8.07 9.08
C LEU A 134 3.29 8.39 7.91
N SER A 135 2.76 9.09 6.91
CA SER A 135 3.49 9.46 5.71
C SER A 135 3.78 10.95 5.61
N PHE A 136 4.90 11.28 4.99
CA PHE A 136 5.18 12.62 4.47
C PHE A 136 5.58 12.49 3.00
N ILE A 137 5.09 13.37 2.14
CA ILE A 137 5.34 13.32 0.70
C ILE A 137 5.92 14.65 0.26
N ALA A 138 7.01 14.62 -0.51
CA ALA A 138 7.66 15.83 -0.99
C ALA A 138 8.29 15.67 -2.39
N PRO A 139 7.99 16.58 -3.34
CA PRO A 139 6.86 17.51 -3.28
C PRO A 139 5.52 16.76 -3.32
N ASP A 140 4.46 17.40 -2.83
CA ASP A 140 3.07 16.89 -2.90
C ASP A 140 2.41 17.12 -4.28
N SER A 141 3.12 17.81 -5.18
CA SER A 141 2.69 18.05 -6.55
C SER A 141 3.86 18.13 -7.52
N LEU A 142 3.61 17.73 -8.78
CA LEU A 142 4.55 17.86 -9.89
C LEU A 142 3.92 18.67 -11.02
N ASP A 143 4.64 19.72 -11.46
CA ASP A 143 4.31 20.48 -12.66
C ASP A 143 5.35 20.20 -13.75
N PHE A 144 4.92 19.54 -14.82
CA PHE A 144 5.78 19.21 -15.95
C PHE A 144 5.86 20.36 -16.97
N GLY A 145 5.05 21.41 -16.79
CA GLY A 145 4.90 22.51 -17.73
C GLY A 145 4.42 22.05 -19.10
N THR A 146 4.79 22.78 -20.15
CA THR A 146 4.37 22.48 -21.52
C THR A 146 5.21 21.38 -22.15
N ALA A 147 4.57 20.37 -22.76
CA ALA A 147 5.20 19.37 -23.61
C ALA A 147 4.38 19.15 -24.89
N MET A 148 5.06 18.88 -26.00
CA MET A 148 4.40 18.52 -27.25
C MET A 148 4.04 17.03 -27.24
N VAL A 149 2.97 16.63 -27.92
CA VAL A 149 2.65 15.21 -28.11
C VAL A 149 3.85 14.48 -28.72
N GLY A 150 4.22 13.34 -28.14
CA GLY A 150 5.42 12.58 -28.50
C GLY A 150 6.70 12.99 -27.75
N GLN A 151 6.68 14.08 -26.98
CA GLN A 151 7.74 14.40 -26.03
C GLN A 151 7.44 13.81 -24.65
N VAL A 152 8.51 13.52 -23.90
CA VAL A 152 8.43 13.02 -22.53
C VAL A 152 9.16 13.97 -21.61
N LYS A 153 8.52 14.33 -20.50
CA LYS A 153 9.16 15.03 -19.37
C LYS A 153 9.09 14.18 -18.12
N THR A 154 10.09 14.29 -17.26
CA THR A 154 10.15 13.54 -16.00
C THR A 154 10.20 14.45 -14.79
N GLY A 155 9.58 14.03 -13.70
CA GLY A 155 9.58 14.69 -12.40
C GLY A 155 9.56 13.62 -11.31
N ALA A 156 10.07 13.95 -10.13
CA ALA A 156 10.19 12.98 -9.05
C ALA A 156 9.65 13.54 -7.74
N PHE A 157 9.05 12.67 -6.94
CA PHE A 157 8.71 12.91 -5.55
C PHE A 157 9.16 11.76 -4.66
N GLN A 158 9.16 12.00 -3.36
CA GLN A 158 9.55 11.03 -2.35
C GLN A 158 8.39 10.78 -1.39
N VAL A 159 8.23 9.52 -0.99
CA VAL A 159 7.29 9.11 0.06
C VAL A 159 8.09 8.64 1.26
N PHE A 160 7.95 9.31 2.39
CA PHE A 160 8.65 9.03 3.63
C PHE A 160 7.73 8.35 4.65
N SER A 161 8.26 7.35 5.35
CA SER A 161 7.65 6.79 6.55
C SER A 161 8.16 7.54 7.78
N ILE A 162 7.34 8.44 8.32
CA ILE A 162 7.69 9.30 9.46
C ILE A 162 7.01 8.87 10.76
N GLY A 163 6.24 7.79 10.71
CA GLY A 163 5.51 7.24 11.86
C GLY A 163 6.36 6.30 12.72
N THR A 164 5.67 5.53 13.56
CA THR A 164 6.26 4.49 14.41
C THR A 164 6.03 3.08 13.86
N ALA A 165 5.31 2.95 12.74
CA ALA A 165 5.09 1.70 12.04
C ALA A 165 5.40 1.82 10.54
N PRO A 166 5.73 0.72 9.85
CA PRO A 166 5.96 0.72 8.41
C PRO A 166 4.75 1.23 7.61
N LEU A 167 5.01 1.85 6.47
CA LEU A 167 3.97 2.26 5.51
C LEU A 167 3.80 1.20 4.44
N LEU A 168 2.56 0.83 4.14
CA LEU A 168 2.24 0.09 2.91
C LEU A 168 1.78 1.06 1.83
N VAL A 169 2.47 1.06 0.69
CA VAL A 169 2.16 1.92 -0.45
C VAL A 169 1.75 1.08 -1.65
N ASN A 170 0.95 1.66 -2.54
CA ASN A 170 0.68 1.13 -3.88
C ASN A 170 0.72 2.29 -4.87
N VAL A 171 1.89 2.59 -5.41
CA VAL A 171 2.09 3.79 -6.23
C VAL A 171 1.65 3.54 -7.67
N VAL A 172 0.60 4.22 -8.12
CA VAL A 172 0.02 4.05 -9.46
C VAL A 172 -0.37 5.39 -10.09
N ALA A 173 -0.12 5.56 -11.39
CA ALA A 173 -0.64 6.71 -12.13
C ALA A 173 -2.12 6.48 -12.49
N THR A 174 -2.96 7.51 -12.35
CA THR A 174 -4.41 7.39 -12.57
C THR A 174 -4.87 7.85 -13.96
N SER A 175 -3.95 8.38 -14.79
CA SER A 175 -4.24 8.91 -16.13
C SER A 175 -3.23 8.41 -17.17
N ALA A 176 -3.66 8.27 -18.42
CA ALA A 176 -2.83 7.81 -19.54
C ALA A 176 -1.73 8.81 -19.95
N ASP A 177 -1.86 10.09 -19.57
CA ASP A 177 -0.83 11.11 -19.82
C ASP A 177 0.38 10.95 -18.88
N TYR A 178 0.26 10.14 -17.81
CA TYR A 178 1.28 9.96 -16.78
C TYR A 178 1.64 8.49 -16.60
N SER A 179 2.92 8.19 -16.39
CA SER A 179 3.39 6.84 -16.11
C SER A 179 4.44 6.84 -15.00
N ILE A 180 4.47 5.77 -14.21
CA ILE A 180 5.49 5.58 -13.18
C ILE A 180 6.69 4.89 -13.83
N VAL A 181 7.82 5.59 -13.90
CA VAL A 181 9.08 5.08 -14.46
C VAL A 181 9.80 4.20 -13.45
N SER A 182 9.79 4.60 -12.17
CA SER A 182 10.35 3.83 -11.05
C SER A 182 9.66 4.17 -9.74
N GLY A 183 9.71 3.26 -8.76
CA GLY A 183 9.05 3.44 -7.45
C GLY A 183 7.54 3.22 -7.48
N GLY A 184 7.03 2.52 -8.50
CA GLY A 184 5.62 2.15 -8.65
C GLY A 184 5.27 0.82 -7.99
N GLY A 185 3.96 0.59 -7.82
CA GLY A 185 3.39 -0.66 -7.33
C GLY A 185 3.40 -0.81 -5.81
N LEU A 186 3.11 -2.03 -5.36
CA LEU A 186 3.05 -2.39 -3.94
C LEU A 186 4.44 -2.42 -3.32
N ALA A 187 4.62 -1.71 -2.21
CA ALA A 187 5.85 -1.74 -1.43
C ALA A 187 5.58 -1.48 0.06
N GLU A 188 6.48 -1.95 0.91
CA GLU A 188 6.55 -1.58 2.32
C GLU A 188 7.74 -0.64 2.54
N ILE A 189 7.50 0.48 3.21
CA ILE A 189 8.53 1.45 3.60
C ILE A 189 8.76 1.30 5.10
N PRO A 190 9.93 0.80 5.53
CA PRO A 190 10.28 0.71 6.95
C PRO A 190 10.24 2.08 7.62
N VAL A 191 10.07 2.10 8.95
CA VAL A 191 10.10 3.33 9.75
C VAL A 191 11.39 4.12 9.49
N GLY A 192 11.26 5.43 9.21
CA GLY A 192 12.37 6.31 8.85
C GLY A 192 12.89 6.13 7.42
N GLY A 193 12.38 5.16 6.67
CA GLY A 193 12.70 4.92 5.27
C GLY A 193 11.93 5.82 4.31
N PHE A 194 12.30 5.76 3.04
CA PHE A 194 11.60 6.44 1.95
C PHE A 194 11.73 5.67 0.64
N ILE A 195 10.85 5.98 -0.32
CA ILE A 195 11.00 5.58 -1.72
C ILE A 195 11.04 6.81 -2.62
N ASN A 196 11.79 6.71 -3.72
CA ASN A 196 11.81 7.71 -4.78
C ASN A 196 10.88 7.26 -5.90
N VAL A 197 9.90 8.09 -6.25
CA VAL A 197 8.97 7.85 -7.34
C VAL A 197 9.34 8.77 -8.50
N LEU A 198 9.68 8.18 -9.64
CA LEU A 198 9.93 8.92 -10.88
C LEU A 198 8.71 8.79 -11.77
N VAL A 199 8.15 9.93 -12.17
CA VAL A 199 6.95 10.03 -12.99
C VAL A 199 7.32 10.62 -14.33
N ALA A 200 6.82 10.05 -15.41
CA ALA A 200 6.91 10.59 -16.76
C ALA A 200 5.56 11.15 -17.22
N PHE A 201 5.58 12.37 -17.75
CA PHE A 201 4.48 13.02 -18.45
C PHE A 201 4.69 12.89 -19.97
N SER A 202 3.72 12.26 -20.64
CA SER A 202 3.68 12.04 -22.08
C SER A 202 2.29 12.43 -22.60
N PRO A 203 2.04 13.70 -22.92
CA PRO A 203 0.70 14.16 -23.28
C PRO A 203 0.19 13.45 -24.54
N GLN A 204 -1.04 12.96 -24.48
CA GLN A 204 -1.76 12.33 -25.60
C GLN A 204 -2.57 13.34 -26.43
N GLY A 205 -2.54 14.63 -26.07
CA GLY A 205 -3.16 15.71 -26.83
C GLY A 205 -2.88 17.09 -26.22
N GLY A 206 -3.53 18.13 -26.76
CA GLY A 206 -3.37 19.53 -26.33
C GLY A 206 -4.01 19.88 -24.98
N LEU A 207 -3.78 21.11 -24.50
CA LEU A 207 -4.38 21.71 -23.29
C LEU A 207 -3.88 21.18 -21.95
N ASN A 208 -4.49 21.67 -20.87
CA ASN A 208 -4.19 21.27 -19.50
C ASN A 208 -4.48 19.76 -19.30
N ARG A 209 -3.51 19.06 -18.72
CA ARG A 209 -3.54 17.62 -18.42
C ARG A 209 -3.48 17.42 -16.91
N PRO A 210 -4.54 17.67 -16.15
CA PRO A 210 -4.55 17.35 -14.73
C PRO A 210 -4.51 15.83 -14.53
N GLY A 211 -3.93 15.38 -13.43
CA GLY A 211 -3.93 14.00 -13.03
C GLY A 211 -3.46 13.84 -11.60
N GLU A 212 -3.46 12.60 -11.14
CA GLU A 212 -2.96 12.24 -9.81
C GLU A 212 -2.08 10.99 -9.92
N VAL A 213 -1.14 10.87 -8.99
CA VAL A 213 -0.45 9.63 -8.71
C VAL A 213 -0.96 9.16 -7.36
N SER A 214 -1.69 8.04 -7.36
CA SER A 214 -2.16 7.47 -6.11
C SER A 214 -1.02 6.76 -5.41
N VAL A 215 -0.84 7.04 -4.12
CA VAL A 215 0.26 6.48 -3.31
C VAL A 215 -0.19 5.24 -2.54
N GLY A 216 -1.49 5.05 -2.37
CA GLY A 216 -2.07 3.87 -1.74
C GLY A 216 -3.15 4.23 -0.72
N PRO A 217 -3.91 3.24 -0.22
CA PRO A 217 -5.07 3.52 0.60
C PRO A 217 -4.68 4.14 1.94
N GLY A 218 -5.40 5.20 2.32
CA GLY A 218 -5.15 5.96 3.56
C GLY A 218 -3.97 6.92 3.49
N LEU A 219 -3.37 7.11 2.31
CA LEU A 219 -2.28 8.05 2.06
C LEU A 219 -2.74 9.16 1.11
N PRO A 220 -2.20 10.39 1.22
CA PRO A 220 -2.52 11.45 0.28
C PRO A 220 -1.95 11.15 -1.12
N ASP A 221 -2.75 11.40 -2.15
CA ASP A 221 -2.32 11.30 -3.54
C ASP A 221 -1.47 12.52 -3.94
N VAL A 222 -0.62 12.34 -4.95
CA VAL A 222 0.26 13.41 -5.48
C VAL A 222 -0.37 14.03 -6.71
N VAL A 223 -0.57 15.35 -6.68
CA VAL A 223 -1.17 16.07 -7.82
C VAL A 223 -0.13 16.18 -8.94
N VAL A 224 -0.49 15.78 -10.15
CA VAL A 224 0.35 15.97 -11.32
C VAL A 224 -0.34 16.86 -12.34
N LYS A 225 0.39 17.81 -12.91
CA LYS A 225 -0.12 18.71 -13.94
C LYS A 225 0.91 18.95 -15.03
N GLY A 226 0.41 19.16 -16.24
CA GLY A 226 1.19 19.50 -17.40
C GLY A 226 0.30 20.10 -18.46
N PHE A 227 0.89 20.75 -19.46
CA PHE A 227 0.15 21.29 -20.59
C PHE A 227 0.62 20.61 -21.88
N GLY A 228 -0.26 19.89 -22.53
CA GLY A 228 0.02 19.27 -23.82
C GLY A 228 -0.14 20.26 -24.97
N THR A 229 0.64 20.07 -26.05
CA THR A 229 0.47 20.79 -27.32
C THR A 229 0.54 19.81 -28.48
N THR A 230 -0.31 19.96 -29.49
CA THR A 230 -0.27 19.19 -30.73
C THR A 230 0.38 19.97 -31.87
N VAL A 231 0.48 21.31 -31.73
CA VAL A 231 1.06 22.19 -32.74
C VAL A 231 2.16 23.06 -32.13
N SER A 232 3.28 23.19 -32.84
CA SER A 232 4.38 24.08 -32.49
C SER A 232 4.32 25.37 -33.31
N TYR A 233 4.43 26.54 -32.67
CA TYR A 233 4.55 27.79 -33.41
C TYR A 233 5.80 27.78 -34.29
N ARG A 234 6.95 27.40 -33.72
CA ARG A 234 8.24 27.44 -34.41
C ARG A 234 8.28 26.52 -35.64
N ASN A 235 7.75 25.31 -35.50
CA ASN A 235 7.91 24.24 -36.48
C ASN A 235 6.71 24.09 -37.43
N ASP A 236 5.49 24.38 -36.97
CA ASP A 236 4.28 24.23 -37.78
C ASP A 236 3.80 25.57 -38.33
N ILE A 237 3.46 26.51 -37.45
CA ILE A 237 2.79 27.76 -37.83
C ILE A 237 3.72 28.67 -38.61
N ARG A 238 4.94 28.88 -38.10
CA ARG A 238 5.95 29.71 -38.76
C ARG A 238 6.40 29.11 -40.09
N ALA A 239 6.41 27.78 -40.23
CA ALA A 239 6.71 27.14 -41.50
C ALA A 239 5.65 27.46 -42.57
N ILE A 240 4.36 27.45 -42.20
CA ILE A 240 3.27 27.83 -43.12
C ILE A 240 3.40 29.31 -43.51
N PHE A 241 3.67 30.20 -42.55
CA PHE A 241 3.90 31.63 -42.85
C PHE A 241 5.06 31.82 -43.83
N ASN A 242 6.20 31.18 -43.60
CA ASN A 242 7.36 31.31 -44.48
C ASN A 242 7.08 30.76 -45.89
N ALA A 243 6.29 29.68 -46.01
CA ALA A 243 5.99 29.07 -47.29
C ALA A 243 4.91 29.80 -48.10
N ARG A 244 3.95 30.47 -47.44
CA ARG A 244 2.72 30.97 -48.08
C ARG A 244 2.51 32.49 -47.93
N CYS A 245 3.17 33.13 -46.97
CA CYS A 245 2.94 34.53 -46.60
C CYS A 245 4.20 35.41 -46.74
N ASP A 246 5.29 34.90 -47.34
CA ASP A 246 6.57 35.63 -47.49
C ASP A 246 6.62 36.52 -48.76
N GLN A 247 5.74 36.33 -49.74
CA GLN A 247 5.77 37.08 -51.01
C GLN A 247 5.05 38.44 -50.96
N ALA A 248 5.51 39.32 -50.05
CA ALA A 248 5.26 40.77 -50.04
C ALA A 248 4.00 41.32 -49.34
N CYS A 249 3.18 40.52 -48.65
CA CYS A 249 1.95 41.07 -48.06
C CYS A 249 2.13 41.71 -46.66
N HIS A 250 3.11 41.31 -45.85
CA HIS A 250 3.31 41.87 -44.50
C HIS A 250 4.77 41.78 -43.99
N THR A 251 5.70 42.48 -44.64
CA THR A 251 7.15 42.44 -44.36
C THR A 251 7.57 42.92 -42.96
N HIS A 252 6.66 43.48 -42.17
CA HIS A 252 6.96 44.06 -40.84
C HIS A 252 6.36 43.26 -39.67
N ILE A 253 5.32 42.45 -39.93
CA ILE A 253 4.56 41.76 -38.87
C ILE A 253 5.02 40.31 -38.71
N PHE A 254 5.42 39.64 -39.80
CA PHE A 254 5.70 38.19 -39.81
C PHE A 254 7.15 37.82 -40.15
N ARG A 255 7.96 38.77 -40.65
CA ARG A 255 9.31 38.47 -41.17
C ARG A 255 10.41 38.42 -40.12
N ASP A 256 10.23 39.09 -38.99
CA ASP A 256 11.24 39.05 -37.94
C ASP A 256 11.02 37.82 -37.05
N PRO A 257 11.94 36.84 -37.04
CA PRO A 257 11.84 35.69 -36.16
C PRO A 257 11.85 36.06 -34.67
N ALA A 258 12.32 37.27 -34.32
CA ALA A 258 12.36 37.77 -32.96
C ALA A 258 11.04 38.43 -32.52
N THR A 259 10.34 39.14 -33.41
CA THR A 259 9.11 39.89 -33.05
C THR A 259 7.82 39.37 -33.68
N GLY A 260 7.90 38.44 -34.64
CA GLY A 260 6.74 37.95 -35.39
C GLY A 260 5.67 37.29 -34.52
N TYR A 261 6.09 36.49 -33.53
CA TYR A 261 5.17 35.93 -32.54
C TYR A 261 4.52 37.01 -31.69
N SER A 262 5.33 37.91 -31.10
CA SER A 262 4.82 38.95 -30.22
C SER A 262 3.88 39.90 -30.94
N ASN A 263 4.11 40.18 -32.23
CA ASN A 263 3.20 40.99 -33.02
C ASN A 263 1.85 40.31 -33.16
N LEU A 264 1.78 39.01 -33.47
CA LEU A 264 0.52 38.28 -33.60
C LEU A 264 -0.34 38.35 -32.34
N ILE A 265 0.30 38.18 -31.17
CA ILE A 265 -0.40 38.12 -29.89
C ILE A 265 -0.70 39.53 -29.36
N ASN A 266 0.30 40.41 -29.29
CA ASN A 266 0.17 41.72 -28.64
C ASN A 266 -0.74 42.69 -29.39
N THR A 267 -0.89 42.51 -30.71
CA THR A 267 -1.81 43.33 -31.52
C THR A 267 -3.22 42.74 -31.60
N GLY A 268 -3.47 41.57 -30.99
CA GLY A 268 -4.78 40.92 -30.99
C GLY A 268 -5.15 40.25 -32.32
N TYR A 269 -4.21 40.09 -33.26
CA TYR A 269 -4.46 39.34 -34.49
C TYR A 269 -4.75 37.86 -34.21
N VAL A 270 -4.14 37.33 -33.16
CA VAL A 270 -4.42 36.02 -32.60
C VAL A 270 -4.79 36.20 -31.14
N ILE A 271 -5.96 35.68 -30.77
CA ILE A 271 -6.46 35.67 -29.41
C ILE A 271 -6.33 34.23 -28.90
N PRO A 272 -5.39 33.94 -27.98
CA PRO A 272 -5.24 32.61 -27.39
C PRO A 272 -6.58 32.05 -26.88
N PHE A 273 -6.81 30.76 -27.11
CA PHE A 273 -8.02 30.01 -26.76
C PHE A 273 -9.31 30.44 -27.50
N ASP A 274 -9.24 31.40 -28.41
CA ASP A 274 -10.41 31.96 -29.11
C ASP A 274 -10.17 32.11 -30.62
N PRO A 275 -10.26 31.01 -31.39
CA PRO A 275 -10.11 31.07 -32.84
C PRO A 275 -11.21 31.89 -33.51
N ASP A 276 -12.42 31.90 -32.94
CA ASP A 276 -13.59 32.54 -33.56
C ASP A 276 -13.49 34.07 -33.51
N ASN A 277 -12.78 34.62 -32.53
CA ASN A 277 -12.46 36.06 -32.48
C ASN A 277 -11.01 36.39 -32.93
N SER A 278 -10.20 35.38 -33.29
CA SER A 278 -8.85 35.59 -33.81
C SER A 278 -8.91 36.08 -35.26
N TYR A 279 -8.65 37.37 -35.47
CA TYR A 279 -8.71 38.02 -36.79
C TYR A 279 -7.92 37.27 -37.87
N LEU A 280 -6.70 36.82 -37.55
CA LEU A 280 -5.88 36.05 -38.48
C LEU A 280 -6.60 34.76 -38.93
N TYR A 281 -7.15 34.01 -37.98
CA TYR A 281 -7.79 32.73 -38.26
C TYR A 281 -9.05 32.91 -39.11
N ILE A 282 -9.88 33.92 -38.79
CA ILE A 282 -11.04 34.29 -39.60
C ILE A 282 -10.63 34.56 -41.06
N ARG A 283 -9.55 35.31 -41.29
CA ARG A 283 -9.07 35.61 -42.65
C ARG A 283 -8.50 34.39 -43.38
N ILE A 284 -7.89 33.46 -42.65
CA ILE A 284 -7.42 32.19 -43.19
C ILE A 284 -8.60 31.34 -43.68
N ILE A 285 -9.62 31.12 -42.85
CA ILE A 285 -10.75 30.23 -43.18
C ILE A 285 -11.72 30.83 -44.20
N THR A 286 -11.77 32.16 -44.33
CA THR A 286 -12.56 32.85 -45.37
C THR A 286 -11.82 32.99 -46.70
N GLY A 287 -10.60 32.44 -46.82
CA GLY A 287 -9.81 32.49 -48.05
C GLY A 287 -9.20 33.86 -48.36
N GLN A 288 -9.23 34.79 -47.40
CA GLN A 288 -8.63 36.11 -47.54
C GLN A 288 -7.12 36.12 -47.24
N MET A 289 -6.60 35.03 -46.68
CA MET A 289 -5.18 34.79 -46.44
C MET A 289 -4.78 33.38 -46.95
N PRO A 290 -3.70 33.27 -47.76
CA PRO A 290 -2.81 34.35 -48.22
C PRO A 290 -3.46 35.27 -49.28
N GLN A 291 -3.25 36.57 -49.16
CA GLN A 291 -3.82 37.57 -50.07
C GLN A 291 -3.22 37.41 -51.49
N GLY A 292 -4.08 37.24 -52.50
CA GLY A 292 -3.65 37.08 -53.90
C GLY A 292 -3.08 35.69 -54.23
N GLY A 293 -3.06 34.77 -53.26
CA GLY A 293 -2.69 33.36 -53.46
C GLY A 293 -3.89 32.41 -53.30
N PRO A 294 -3.71 31.11 -53.57
CA PRO A 294 -4.73 30.12 -53.28
C PRO A 294 -4.96 30.00 -51.76
N PRO A 295 -6.17 29.64 -51.30
CA PRO A 295 -6.44 29.39 -49.89
C PRO A 295 -5.51 28.34 -49.27
N LEU A 296 -5.25 28.44 -47.97
CA LEU A 296 -4.51 27.41 -47.24
C LEU A 296 -5.26 26.07 -47.27
N SER A 297 -4.51 24.96 -47.25
CA SER A 297 -5.07 23.62 -47.20
C SER A 297 -5.85 23.39 -45.89
N GLN A 298 -6.87 22.52 -45.88
CA GLN A 298 -7.61 22.20 -44.65
C GLN A 298 -6.69 21.74 -43.50
N PRO A 299 -5.66 20.90 -43.73
CA PRO A 299 -4.68 20.57 -42.69
C PRO A 299 -3.94 21.78 -42.11
N ASP A 300 -3.52 22.74 -42.95
CA ASP A 300 -2.84 23.95 -42.49
C ASP A 300 -3.78 24.84 -41.67
N GLN A 301 -5.03 25.00 -42.13
CA GLN A 301 -6.07 25.73 -41.39
C GLN A 301 -6.30 25.08 -40.01
N ASN A 302 -6.38 23.74 -39.97
CA ASN A 302 -6.54 23.00 -38.72
C ASN A 302 -5.35 23.20 -37.77
N LYS A 303 -4.11 23.32 -38.28
CA LYS A 303 -2.94 23.64 -37.44
C LYS A 303 -3.08 25.01 -36.78
N PHE A 304 -3.48 26.05 -37.52
CA PHE A 304 -3.77 27.35 -36.92
C PHE A 304 -4.86 27.27 -35.87
N ARG A 305 -5.96 26.56 -36.17
CA ARG A 305 -7.06 26.38 -35.21
C ARG A 305 -6.59 25.72 -33.92
N SER A 306 -5.89 24.59 -34.02
CA SER A 306 -5.39 23.84 -32.87
C SER A 306 -4.37 24.63 -32.07
N TRP A 307 -3.41 25.30 -32.74
CA TRP A 307 -2.45 26.16 -32.07
C TRP A 307 -3.13 27.27 -31.26
N ILE A 308 -4.14 27.93 -31.82
CA ILE A 308 -4.90 28.98 -31.13
C ILE A 308 -5.67 28.41 -29.95
N LEU A 309 -6.39 27.30 -30.15
CA LEU A 309 -7.11 26.62 -29.09
C LEU A 309 -6.19 26.16 -27.96
N GLU A 310 -4.94 25.80 -28.27
CA GLU A 310 -3.91 25.41 -27.31
C GLU A 310 -3.17 26.62 -26.69
N GLY A 311 -3.74 27.81 -26.77
CA GLY A 311 -3.20 29.01 -26.13
C GLY A 311 -2.19 29.78 -26.97
N ALA A 312 -2.07 29.47 -28.27
CA ALA A 312 -1.18 30.11 -29.22
C ALA A 312 0.26 30.26 -28.67
N LEU A 313 0.83 29.19 -28.11
CA LEU A 313 2.13 29.24 -27.43
C LEU A 313 3.29 29.47 -28.40
N ASN A 314 4.37 30.11 -27.93
CA ASN A 314 5.63 30.26 -28.68
C ASN A 314 6.59 29.09 -28.40
N ASN A 315 6.21 27.89 -28.83
CA ASN A 315 6.90 26.62 -28.61
C ASN A 315 7.67 26.11 -29.83
#